data_AF-Q4C5T6-F1
#
_entry.id   AF-Q4C5T6-F1
#
_cell.length_a   1.000
_cell.length_b   1.000
_cell.length_c   1.000
_cell.angle_alpha   90.00
_cell.angle_beta   90.00
_cell.angle_gamma   90.00
#
_symmetry.space_group_name_H-M   'P 1'
#
loop_
_entity.id
_entity.type
_entity.pdbx_description
1 polymer ?
#
loop_
_entity_poly.entity_id
_entity_poly.type
_entity_poly.pdbx_seq_one_letter_code
_entity_poly.pdbx_strand_id
1 'polypeptide(L)'
;MTLIISDRCLSLKLLIFKLICQCVTPRYLIDPTWDSGYVNESGFYPSYNTNYLFTPPEVMIMSHFPNNKDWQLLSNPLPKEESLNNPMIQPEFFAKGLSLISPKQFKNNVNSVATIEINNPNNNYLLAKFNLIGSNNNTEDNNCQINQGIITSIKCKLPKQGEYIVNFFAAQEKYGNYNYLGRFQFNY
;
A
#
# COMPACT_ATOMS: atom_id res chain seq x y z
N MET A 1 -9.09 -8.95 -5.97
CA MET A 1 -10.44 -8.88 -6.58
C MET A 1 -11.25 -8.05 -5.62
N THR A 2 -11.45 -6.76 -5.89
CA THR A 2 -12.08 -5.84 -4.93
C THR A 2 -13.59 -5.99 -4.97
N LEU A 3 -14.21 -6.19 -3.80
CA LEU A 3 -15.66 -6.22 -3.66
C LEU A 3 -16.14 -4.88 -3.11
N ILE A 4 -17.26 -4.40 -3.65
CA ILE A 4 -17.96 -3.21 -3.16
C ILE A 4 -19.23 -3.70 -2.46
N ILE A 5 -19.33 -3.44 -1.16
CA ILE A 5 -20.54 -3.77 -0.39
C ILE A 5 -21.38 -2.49 -0.21
N SER A 6 -22.68 -2.62 -0.43
CA SER A 6 -23.70 -1.60 -0.14
C SER A 6 -24.82 -2.24 0.67
N ASP A 7 -25.17 -1.67 1.81
CA ASP A 7 -26.41 -2.02 2.52
C ASP A 7 -27.64 -1.55 1.73
N ARG A 8 -28.75 -2.29 1.78
CA ARG A 8 -29.98 -2.00 1.02
C ARG A 8 -30.92 -1.01 1.74
N CYS A 9 -31.59 -0.17 0.95
CA CYS A 9 -32.73 0.67 1.33
C CYS A 9 -33.99 -0.16 1.68
N LEU A 10 -34.60 0.06 2.87
CA LEU A 10 -35.94 -0.41 3.23
C LEU A 10 -36.92 0.77 3.27
N SER A 11 -37.75 0.94 2.22
CA SER A 11 -39.13 1.46 2.29
C SER A 11 -39.64 1.80 0.89
N LEU A 12 -40.71 1.12 0.44
CA LEU A 12 -41.55 1.56 -0.67
C LEU A 12 -42.62 2.52 -0.09
N LYS A 13 -42.59 3.79 -0.50
CA LYS A 13 -43.78 4.66 -0.43
C LYS A 13 -44.06 5.21 -1.82
N LEU A 14 -45.24 4.85 -2.33
CA LEU A 14 -45.80 5.43 -3.55
C LEU A 14 -46.21 6.88 -3.24
N LEU A 15 -45.54 7.86 -3.84
CA LEU A 15 -46.13 9.18 -4.07
C LEU A 15 -45.68 9.71 -5.43
N ILE A 16 -46.66 10.25 -6.13
CA ILE A 16 -46.64 10.70 -7.51
C ILE A 16 -45.72 11.93 -7.61
N PHE A 17 -44.93 11.99 -8.70
CA PHE A 17 -43.89 12.97 -9.09
C PHE A 17 -42.47 12.76 -8.51
N LYS A 18 -41.64 12.11 -9.35
CA LYS A 18 -40.16 12.05 -9.31
C LYS A 18 -39.54 11.36 -8.08
N LEU A 19 -39.45 10.03 -8.13
CA LEU A 19 -38.53 9.25 -7.30
C LEU A 19 -37.09 9.44 -7.81
N ILE A 20 -36.37 10.43 -7.28
CA ILE A 20 -34.93 10.33 -7.15
C ILE A 20 -34.68 9.62 -5.82
N CYS A 21 -34.58 8.29 -5.86
CA CYS A 21 -34.09 7.54 -4.72
C CYS A 21 -32.57 7.68 -4.70
N GLN A 22 -32.05 8.77 -4.13
CA GLN A 22 -30.65 8.83 -3.71
C GLN A 22 -30.52 7.95 -2.46
N CYS A 23 -30.46 6.62 -2.64
CA CYS A 23 -29.89 5.75 -1.62
C CYS A 23 -28.40 6.09 -1.55
N VAL A 24 -28.03 7.07 -0.72
CA VAL A 24 -26.63 7.39 -0.40
C VAL A 24 -26.18 6.40 0.67
N THR A 25 -26.13 5.12 0.31
CA THR A 25 -25.56 4.10 1.18
C THR A 25 -24.05 4.22 1.13
N PRO A 26 -23.35 4.21 2.28
CA PRO A 26 -21.90 4.18 2.26
C PRO A 26 -21.47 2.89 1.55
N ARG A 27 -20.64 3.05 0.52
CA ARG A 27 -20.02 1.94 -0.19
C ARG A 27 -18.71 1.64 0.49
N TYR A 28 -18.55 0.40 0.92
CA TYR A 28 -17.31 -0.06 1.54
C TYR A 28 -16.51 -0.90 0.55
N LEU A 29 -15.20 -0.68 0.54
CA LEU A 29 -14.25 -1.45 -0.25
C LEU A 29 -13.64 -2.53 0.63
N ILE A 30 -13.62 -3.76 0.11
CA ILE A 30 -12.93 -4.88 0.72
C ILE A 30 -12.10 -5.66 -0.32
N ASP A 31 -10.95 -6.19 0.08
CA ASP A 31 -10.25 -7.22 -0.72
C ASP A 31 -9.96 -8.47 0.14
N PRO A 32 -10.84 -9.50 0.09
CA PRO A 32 -10.64 -10.72 0.86
C PRO A 32 -9.49 -11.59 0.32
N THR A 33 -8.98 -11.32 -0.88
CA THR A 33 -7.86 -12.08 -1.45
C THR A 33 -6.57 -11.69 -0.75
N TRP A 34 -6.31 -10.39 -0.64
CA TRP A 34 -5.09 -9.87 0.00
C TRP A 34 -5.15 -9.96 1.53
N ASP A 35 -6.35 -10.01 2.10
CA ASP A 35 -6.57 -10.30 3.53
C ASP A 35 -6.47 -11.80 3.88
N SER A 36 -6.44 -12.71 2.90
CA SER A 36 -6.40 -14.17 3.17
C SER A 36 -4.99 -14.74 3.39
N GLY A 37 -3.96 -14.07 2.87
CA GLY A 37 -2.59 -14.56 2.88
C GLY A 37 -1.81 -14.16 1.62
N TYR A 38 -0.78 -14.94 1.29
CA TYR A 38 0.08 -14.66 0.13
C TYR A 38 0.51 -15.94 -0.57
N VAL A 39 1.02 -15.80 -1.80
CA VAL A 39 1.56 -16.91 -2.61
C VAL A 39 3.07 -16.72 -2.74
N ASN A 40 3.82 -17.81 -2.59
CA ASN A 40 5.23 -17.87 -2.95
C ASN A 40 5.48 -19.09 -3.87
N GLU A 41 6.74 -19.40 -4.15
CA GLU A 41 7.15 -20.51 -5.03
C GLU A 41 6.61 -21.89 -4.60
N SER A 42 6.37 -22.09 -3.31
CA SER A 42 5.89 -23.34 -2.72
C SER A 42 4.36 -23.42 -2.63
N GLY A 43 3.63 -22.35 -2.97
CA GLY A 43 2.17 -22.32 -3.00
C GLY A 43 1.55 -21.19 -2.16
N PHE A 44 0.28 -21.37 -1.78
CA PHE A 44 -0.47 -20.42 -0.97
C PHE A 44 -0.22 -20.62 0.53
N TYR A 45 0.04 -19.53 1.23
CA TYR A 45 0.27 -19.48 2.67
C TYR A 45 -0.84 -18.66 3.32
N PRO A 46 -1.73 -19.28 4.11
CA PRO A 46 -2.79 -18.56 4.80
C PRO A 46 -2.19 -17.63 5.84
N SER A 47 -2.58 -16.37 5.80
CA SER A 47 -2.16 -15.35 6.76
C SER A 47 -3.25 -14.29 6.85
N TYR A 48 -4.31 -14.65 7.57
CA TYR A 48 -5.49 -13.81 7.69
C TYR A 48 -5.16 -12.47 8.37
N ASN A 49 -5.64 -11.38 7.78
CA ASN A 49 -5.60 -10.04 8.35
C ASN A 49 -6.84 -9.24 7.91
N THR A 50 -6.96 -8.00 8.35
CA THR A 50 -8.08 -7.10 8.01
C THR A 50 -7.57 -5.79 7.42
N ASN A 51 -6.39 -5.80 6.79
CA ASN A 51 -5.78 -4.57 6.26
C ASN A 51 -6.64 -3.98 5.14
N TYR A 52 -7.28 -4.85 4.35
CA TYR A 52 -8.15 -4.46 3.25
C TYR A 52 -9.63 -4.42 3.63
N LEU A 53 -10.00 -4.52 4.91
CA LEU A 53 -11.37 -4.40 5.37
C LEU A 53 -11.75 -2.92 5.56
N PHE A 54 -12.73 -2.45 4.79
CA PHE A 54 -13.25 -1.08 4.86
C PHE A 54 -12.19 0.00 4.56
N THR A 55 -11.23 -0.35 3.70
CA THR A 55 -10.17 0.57 3.30
C THR A 55 -10.74 1.80 2.57
N PRO A 56 -10.32 3.03 2.92
CA PRO A 56 -10.75 4.23 2.21
C PRO A 56 -10.41 4.17 0.71
N PRO A 57 -11.26 4.73 -0.17
CA PRO A 57 -11.01 4.81 -1.62
C PRO A 57 -9.63 5.35 -1.98
N GLU A 58 -9.15 6.37 -1.27
CA GLU A 58 -7.86 7.05 -1.48
C GLU A 58 -6.67 6.13 -1.20
N VAL A 59 -6.87 5.13 -0.34
CA VAL A 59 -5.86 4.12 -0.01
C VAL A 59 -5.99 2.92 -0.94
N MET A 60 -7.23 2.47 -1.20
CA MET A 60 -7.49 1.30 -2.04
C MET A 60 -7.00 1.51 -3.48
N ILE A 61 -7.16 2.73 -4.04
CA ILE A 61 -6.74 3.07 -5.41
C ILE A 61 -5.22 3.02 -5.63
N MET A 62 -4.43 2.97 -4.56
CA MET A 62 -2.97 2.83 -4.64
C MET A 62 -2.56 1.50 -5.29
N SER A 63 -3.36 0.45 -5.13
CA SER A 63 -3.08 -0.90 -5.66
C SER A 63 -4.25 -1.54 -6.40
N HIS A 64 -5.48 -1.06 -6.21
CA HIS A 64 -6.69 -1.66 -6.77
C HIS A 64 -7.42 -0.68 -7.68
N PHE A 65 -6.89 -0.47 -8.89
CA PHE A 65 -7.63 0.26 -9.91
C PHE A 65 -8.81 -0.57 -10.44
N PRO A 66 -10.06 -0.08 -10.35
CA PRO A 66 -11.21 -0.86 -10.77
C PRO A 66 -11.32 -0.94 -12.30
N ASN A 67 -11.83 -2.06 -12.82
CA ASN A 67 -12.11 -2.21 -14.25
C ASN A 67 -13.09 -1.16 -14.77
N ASN A 68 -14.08 -0.79 -13.96
CA ASN A 68 -14.93 0.36 -14.21
C ASN A 68 -14.39 1.58 -13.43
N LYS A 69 -13.93 2.60 -14.15
CA LYS A 69 -13.37 3.82 -13.56
C LYS A 69 -14.33 4.57 -12.62
N ASP A 70 -15.65 4.41 -12.80
CA ASP A 70 -16.65 5.07 -11.97
C ASP A 70 -16.76 4.43 -10.57
N TRP A 71 -16.11 3.28 -10.37
CA TRP A 71 -16.08 2.56 -9.09
C TRP A 71 -14.86 2.87 -8.24
N GLN A 72 -14.09 3.91 -8.58
CA GLN A 72 -13.00 4.38 -7.73
C GLN A 72 -13.50 4.91 -6.39
N LEU A 73 -14.74 5.41 -6.33
CA LEU A 73 -15.35 6.02 -5.15
C LEU A 73 -14.59 7.23 -4.58
N LEU A 74 -13.67 7.79 -5.37
CA LEU A 74 -12.97 9.03 -5.06
C LEU A 74 -13.84 10.23 -5.39
N SER A 75 -13.67 11.32 -4.64
CA SER A 75 -14.24 12.63 -4.98
C SER A 75 -13.70 13.15 -6.32
N ASN A 76 -12.41 12.92 -6.59
CA ASN A 76 -11.73 13.22 -7.84
C ASN A 76 -11.13 11.93 -8.43
N PRO A 77 -11.80 11.28 -9.41
CA PRO A 77 -11.32 10.05 -10.00
C PRO A 77 -9.94 10.21 -10.66
N LEU A 78 -9.04 9.26 -10.40
CA LEU A 78 -7.70 9.23 -10.97
C LEU A 78 -7.71 8.59 -12.37
N PRO A 79 -6.90 9.10 -13.31
CA PRO A 79 -6.58 8.40 -14.55
C PRO A 79 -5.87 7.07 -14.26
N LYS A 80 -6.12 6.06 -15.11
CA LYS A 80 -5.46 4.74 -14.98
C LYS A 80 -3.94 4.85 -15.02
N GLU A 81 -3.40 5.67 -15.92
CA GLU A 81 -1.96 5.87 -16.10
C GLU A 81 -1.27 6.41 -14.85
N GLU A 82 -1.96 7.27 -14.09
CA GLU A 82 -1.47 7.79 -12.82
C GLU A 82 -1.41 6.68 -11.77
N SER A 83 -2.47 5.87 -11.68
CA SER A 83 -2.54 4.73 -10.76
C SER A 83 -1.50 3.64 -11.04
N LEU A 84 -1.13 3.41 -12.31
CA LEU A 84 -0.12 2.40 -12.68
C LEU A 84 1.28 2.71 -12.12
N ASN A 85 1.56 3.97 -11.79
CA ASN A 85 2.84 4.38 -11.23
C ASN A 85 2.81 4.50 -9.70
N ASN A 86 1.66 4.24 -9.07
CA ASN A 86 1.51 4.39 -7.63
C ASN A 86 2.48 3.47 -6.86
N PRO A 87 3.08 3.98 -5.78
CA PRO A 87 3.82 3.18 -4.81
C PRO A 87 3.01 1.98 -4.33
N MET A 88 3.68 0.82 -4.23
CA MET A 88 3.03 -0.39 -3.71
C MET A 88 3.09 -0.36 -2.18
N ILE A 89 2.08 0.24 -1.56
CA ILE A 89 1.98 0.45 -0.11
C ILE A 89 0.68 -0.19 0.40
N GLN A 90 0.75 -0.91 1.52
CA GLN A 90 -0.40 -1.55 2.15
C GLN A 90 -1.22 -0.55 2.98
N PRO A 91 -2.54 -0.77 3.16
CA PRO A 91 -3.38 0.06 4.02
C PRO A 91 -2.86 0.23 5.44
N GLU A 92 -2.21 -0.80 5.99
CA GLU A 92 -1.58 -0.79 7.33
C GLU A 92 -0.59 0.38 7.50
N PHE A 93 0.08 0.81 6.42
CA PHE A 93 0.95 2.01 6.45
C PHE A 93 0.18 3.25 6.90
N PHE A 94 -0.98 3.49 6.29
CA PHE A 94 -1.84 4.62 6.59
C PHE A 94 -2.54 4.45 7.95
N ALA A 95 -2.95 3.23 8.30
CA ALA A 95 -3.54 2.92 9.60
C ALA A 95 -2.58 3.22 10.77
N LYS A 96 -1.27 3.07 10.57
CA LYS A 96 -0.22 3.46 11.55
C LYS A 96 0.01 4.97 11.64
N GLY A 97 -0.72 5.78 10.87
CA GLY A 97 -0.57 7.24 10.78
C GLY A 97 0.64 7.68 9.97
N LEU A 98 1.23 6.79 9.17
CA LEU A 98 2.35 7.13 8.31
C LEU A 98 1.84 7.81 7.04
N SER A 99 2.65 8.73 6.50
CA SER A 99 2.40 9.33 5.19
C SER A 99 3.69 9.41 4.38
N LEU A 100 3.59 9.10 3.09
CA LEU A 100 4.74 9.03 2.20
C LEU A 100 5.15 10.44 1.74
N ILE A 101 6.39 10.84 2.02
CA ILE A 101 6.95 12.11 1.52
C ILE A 101 7.57 11.85 0.14
N SER A 102 8.48 10.88 0.03
CA SER A 102 9.11 10.49 -1.23
C SER A 102 9.62 9.04 -1.17
N PRO A 103 9.81 8.37 -2.33
CA PRO A 103 9.41 8.79 -3.66
C PRO A 103 7.89 8.69 -3.89
N LYS A 104 7.37 9.41 -4.89
CA LYS A 104 5.93 9.38 -5.23
C LYS A 104 5.55 8.32 -6.26
N GLN A 105 6.53 7.63 -6.82
CA GLN A 105 6.33 6.60 -7.85
C GLN A 105 6.90 5.27 -7.36
N PHE A 106 6.37 4.17 -7.88
CA PHE A 106 6.87 2.83 -7.59
C PHE A 106 8.31 2.63 -8.09
N LYS A 107 8.61 3.03 -9.33
CA LYS A 107 9.92 2.90 -9.97
C LYS A 107 10.68 4.22 -9.92
N ASN A 108 11.93 4.17 -9.50
CA ASN A 108 12.77 5.36 -9.32
C ASN A 108 14.20 5.10 -9.80
N ASN A 109 14.82 6.07 -10.46
CA ASN A 109 16.23 6.00 -10.85
C ASN A 109 17.09 6.68 -9.80
N VAL A 110 18.19 6.05 -9.42
CA VAL A 110 19.15 6.54 -8.43
C VAL A 110 20.57 6.27 -8.92
N ASN A 111 21.53 6.96 -8.31
CA ASN A 111 22.92 6.52 -8.42
C ASN A 111 23.09 5.37 -7.41
N SER A 112 23.93 5.50 -6.40
CA SER A 112 24.23 4.40 -5.47
C SER A 112 23.35 4.31 -4.23
N VAL A 113 22.43 5.25 -3.99
CA VAL A 113 21.64 5.31 -2.75
C VAL A 113 20.17 5.51 -3.01
N ALA A 114 19.36 4.51 -2.65
CA ALA A 114 17.90 4.62 -2.62
C ALA A 114 17.47 5.30 -1.31
N THR A 115 16.62 6.32 -1.43
CA THR A 115 16.08 7.06 -0.27
C THR A 115 14.56 7.04 -0.28
N ILE A 116 13.96 6.72 0.87
CA ILE A 116 12.52 6.81 1.11
C ILE A 116 12.31 7.70 2.34
N GLU A 117 11.53 8.76 2.18
CA GLU A 117 11.18 9.70 3.26
C GLU A 117 9.72 9.48 3.66
N ILE A 118 9.50 9.26 4.96
CA ILE A 118 8.19 8.98 5.53
C ILE A 118 7.94 9.95 6.67
N ASN A 119 6.78 10.61 6.67
CA ASN A 119 6.29 11.29 7.85
C ASN A 119 5.71 10.23 8.81
N ASN A 120 6.32 10.14 9.99
CA ASN A 120 6.11 9.16 11.04
C ASN A 120 5.82 9.86 12.39
N PRO A 121 4.69 10.58 12.51
CA PRO A 121 4.38 11.39 13.70
C PRO A 121 4.18 10.54 14.96
N ASN A 122 3.82 9.27 14.81
CA ASN A 122 3.56 8.35 15.91
C ASN A 122 4.82 7.59 16.37
N ASN A 123 6.00 7.93 15.84
CA ASN A 123 7.28 7.31 16.19
C ASN A 123 7.28 5.77 16.05
N ASN A 124 6.63 5.24 15.00
CA ASN A 124 6.71 3.82 14.69
C ASN A 124 8.16 3.44 14.40
N TYR A 125 8.58 2.26 14.83
CA TYR A 125 9.87 1.72 14.46
C TYR A 125 9.79 1.21 13.02
N LEU A 126 10.77 1.59 12.18
CA LEU A 126 10.83 1.24 10.77
C LEU A 126 12.07 0.41 10.50
N LEU A 127 11.92 -0.58 9.61
CA LEU A 127 13.01 -1.36 9.05
C LEU A 127 12.85 -1.41 7.55
N ALA A 128 13.96 -1.55 6.84
CA ALA A 128 13.92 -1.79 5.40
C ALA A 128 15.07 -2.69 4.96
N LYS A 129 14.79 -3.49 3.95
CA LYS A 129 15.74 -4.39 3.30
C LYS A 129 15.63 -4.24 1.80
N PHE A 130 16.75 -4.29 1.10
CA PHE A 130 16.78 -4.27 -0.36
C PHE A 130 17.17 -5.64 -0.91
N ASN A 131 16.72 -5.98 -2.12
CA ASN A 131 17.15 -7.19 -2.81
C ASN A 131 17.35 -6.86 -4.29
N LEU A 132 18.43 -7.37 -4.88
CA LEU A 132 18.69 -7.24 -6.31
C LEU A 132 17.78 -8.21 -7.08
N ILE A 133 17.05 -7.71 -8.06
CA ILE A 133 16.19 -8.52 -8.93
C ILE A 133 17.08 -9.46 -9.77
N GLY A 134 16.73 -10.75 -9.79
CA GLY A 134 17.48 -11.78 -10.53
C GLY A 134 18.69 -12.35 -9.80
N SER A 135 18.91 -12.01 -8.52
CA SER A 135 19.93 -12.66 -7.68
C SER A 135 19.29 -13.51 -6.59
N ASN A 136 19.73 -14.77 -6.48
CA ASN A 136 19.27 -15.71 -5.46
C ASN A 136 20.13 -15.66 -4.17
N ASN A 137 21.10 -14.75 -4.10
CA ASN A 137 22.06 -14.71 -2.99
C ASN A 137 21.49 -13.93 -1.80
N ASN A 138 20.93 -14.66 -0.84
CA ASN A 138 20.45 -14.15 0.44
C ASN A 138 21.57 -13.84 1.46
N THR A 139 22.83 -13.68 1.03
CA THR A 139 24.01 -13.66 1.93
C THR A 139 24.68 -12.30 2.10
N GLU A 140 24.24 -11.25 1.42
CA GLU A 140 24.71 -9.88 1.66
C GLU A 140 23.88 -9.21 2.78
N ASP A 141 24.53 -8.43 3.67
CA ASP A 141 23.83 -7.54 4.60
C ASP A 141 23.04 -6.51 3.81
N ASN A 142 21.75 -6.79 3.66
CA ASN A 142 20.85 -6.04 2.81
C ASN A 142 19.97 -5.05 3.59
N ASN A 143 20.35 -4.75 4.82
CA ASN A 143 19.65 -3.81 5.67
C ASN A 143 19.91 -2.36 5.23
N CYS A 144 18.85 -1.55 5.23
CA CYS A 144 18.97 -0.11 5.00
C CYS A 144 19.25 0.63 6.32
N GLN A 145 19.93 1.77 6.22
CA GLN A 145 20.12 2.68 7.35
C GLN A 145 18.84 3.49 7.58
N ILE A 146 18.34 3.52 8.81
CA ILE A 146 17.11 4.23 9.18
C ILE A 146 17.49 5.39 10.10
N ASN A 147 17.24 6.62 9.67
CA ASN A 147 17.31 7.78 10.53
C ASN A 147 15.92 8.08 11.08
N GLN A 148 15.69 7.73 12.35
CA GLN A 148 14.37 7.83 12.99
C GLN A 148 14.06 9.25 13.44
N GLY A 149 12.80 9.65 13.27
CA GLY A 149 12.26 10.92 13.74
C GLY A 149 10.81 11.11 13.27
N ILE A 150 10.27 12.31 13.44
CA ILE A 150 8.96 12.67 12.86
C ILE A 150 9.01 12.53 11.34
N ILE A 151 10.15 12.89 10.73
CA ILE A 151 10.47 12.50 9.36
C ILE A 151 11.51 11.39 9.46
N THR A 152 11.11 10.17 9.14
CA THR A 152 12.02 9.02 9.09
C THR A 152 12.58 8.89 7.67
N SER A 153 13.91 8.89 7.58
CA SER A 153 14.65 8.70 6.32
C SER A 153 15.22 7.28 6.26
N ILE A 154 14.81 6.52 5.24
CA ILE A 154 15.34 5.18 4.93
C ILE A 154 16.36 5.33 3.81
N LYS A 155 17.62 4.95 4.05
CA LYS A 155 18.71 5.03 3.08
C LYS A 155 19.34 3.66 2.84
N CYS A 156 19.19 3.14 1.63
CA CYS A 156 19.77 1.86 1.23
C CYS A 156 20.94 2.13 0.28
N LYS A 157 22.15 1.73 0.67
CA LYS A 157 23.35 1.81 -0.19
C LYS A 157 23.37 0.59 -1.10
N LEU A 158 23.20 0.81 -2.40
CA LEU A 158 23.11 -0.23 -3.41
C LEU A 158 24.53 -0.59 -3.88
N PRO A 159 24.94 -1.87 -3.82
CA PRO A 159 26.35 -2.25 -3.97
C PRO A 159 26.86 -2.22 -5.42
N LYS A 160 25.98 -2.40 -6.41
CA LYS A 160 26.33 -2.44 -7.84
C LYS A 160 25.13 -2.02 -8.70
N GLN A 161 25.38 -1.73 -9.97
CA GLN A 161 24.31 -1.41 -10.91
C GLN A 161 23.31 -2.57 -11.05
N GLY A 162 22.03 -2.23 -11.17
CA GLY A 162 20.93 -3.16 -11.30
C GLY A 162 19.62 -2.65 -10.72
N GLU A 163 18.58 -3.46 -10.87
CA GLU A 163 17.25 -3.15 -10.34
C GLU A 163 17.06 -3.78 -8.96
N TYR A 164 16.67 -2.97 -7.99
CA TYR A 164 16.49 -3.35 -6.60
C TYR A 164 15.05 -3.19 -6.15
N ILE A 165 14.55 -4.13 -5.36
CA ILE A 165 13.32 -3.98 -4.59
C ILE A 165 13.68 -3.66 -3.14
N VAL A 166 13.24 -2.49 -2.67
CA VAL A 166 13.32 -2.11 -1.26
C VAL A 166 11.97 -2.41 -0.61
N ASN A 167 11.96 -3.38 0.30
CA ASN A 167 10.81 -3.68 1.16
C ASN A 167 10.98 -2.95 2.49
N PHE A 168 9.92 -2.37 3.02
CA PHE A 168 9.95 -1.70 4.31
C PHE A 168 8.80 -2.17 5.21
N PHE A 169 9.05 -2.09 6.51
CA PHE A 169 8.25 -2.72 7.56
C PHE A 169 8.16 -1.78 8.76
N ALA A 170 7.09 -1.89 9.55
CA ALA A 170 6.97 -1.16 10.82
C ALA A 170 6.48 -1.99 11.99
N ALA A 171 6.87 -1.56 13.19
CA ALA A 171 6.39 -2.05 14.47
C ALA A 171 6.13 -0.87 15.42
N GLN A 172 5.28 -1.08 16.42
CA GLN A 172 5.07 -0.10 17.49
C GLN A 172 6.18 -0.15 18.55
N GLU A 173 6.79 -1.33 18.72
CA GLU A 173 7.90 -1.55 19.64
C GLU A 173 9.21 -1.80 18.89
N LYS A 174 10.33 -1.43 19.52
CA LYS A 174 11.66 -1.55 18.89
C LYS A 174 12.03 -3.01 18.59
N TYR A 175 11.68 -3.92 19.49
CA TYR A 175 11.99 -5.34 19.41
C TYR A 175 10.70 -6.12 19.24
N GLY A 176 10.66 -7.05 18.27
CA GLY A 176 9.47 -7.85 18.00
C GLY A 176 9.23 -8.03 16.51
N ASN A 177 7.97 -8.28 16.18
CA ASN A 177 7.53 -8.52 14.81
C ASN A 177 7.22 -7.21 14.09
N TYR A 178 7.80 -7.03 12.91
CA TYR A 178 7.54 -5.89 12.04
C TYR A 178 6.62 -6.31 10.90
N ASN A 179 5.53 -5.56 10.73
CA ASN A 179 4.57 -5.79 9.66
C ASN A 179 5.10 -5.20 8.36
N TYR A 180 4.98 -5.94 7.27
CA TYR A 180 5.29 -5.44 5.94
C TYR A 180 4.35 -4.28 5.58
N LEU A 181 4.91 -3.17 5.11
CA LEU A 181 4.15 -1.98 4.76
C LEU A 181 4.13 -1.69 3.26
N GLY A 182 5.12 -2.16 2.52
CA GLY A 182 5.18 -1.89 1.09
C GLY A 182 6.57 -2.07 0.50
N ARG A 183 6.65 -1.74 -0.79
CA ARG A 183 7.90 -1.79 -1.54
C ARG A 183 8.01 -0.72 -2.61
N PHE A 184 9.26 -0.42 -2.94
CA PHE A 184 9.66 0.43 -4.07
C PHE A 184 10.68 -0.29 -4.94
N GLN A 185 10.70 0.04 -6.23
CA GLN A 185 11.74 -0.37 -7.16
C GLN A 185 12.69 0.79 -7.40
N PHE A 186 13.99 0.52 -7.29
CA PHE A 186 15.07 1.46 -7.58
C PHE A 186 15.99 0.90 -8.64
N ASN A 187 16.37 1.71 -9.63
CA ASN A 187 17.33 1.37 -10.66
C ASN A 187 18.62 2.15 -10.41
N TYR A 188 19.72 1.43 -10.14
CA TYR A 188 21.09 1.96 -10.03
C TYR A 188 21.85 1.70 -11.33
#